data_AF-A0A7J4DVC8-F1
#
_entry.id   AF-A0A7J4DVC8-F1
#
_cell.length_a   1.000
_cell.length_b   1.000
_cell.length_c   1.000
_cell.angle_alpha   90.00
_cell.angle_beta   90.00
_cell.angle_gamma   90.00
#
_symmetry.space_group_name_H-M   'P 1'
#
loop_
_entity.id
_entity.type
_entity.pdbx_description
1 polymer ?
#
loop_
_entity_poly.entity_id
_entity_poly.type
_entity_poly.pdbx_seq_one_letter_code
_entity_poly.pdbx_strand_id
1 'polypeptide(L)'
;YTIVDNANKRIEIIEEPGPSIIIATSGMLEGGPSVQYFMELAPNPKNKILFVSYQVPGTTGRRVLVDKAKQINLLDTSTGKMRVVEVNSKVKRMGMEDRVVLSNMAVEMVQRFQLGCLETGF
;
A
#
# COMPACT_ATOMS: atom_id res chain seq x y z
N TYR A 1 4.21 -15.77 -8.39
CA TYR A 1 4.25 -14.84 -7.25
C TYR A 1 5.54 -15.09 -6.48
N THR A 2 6.14 -14.06 -5.89
CA THR A 2 7.41 -14.18 -5.15
C THR A 2 7.18 -13.78 -3.70
N ILE A 3 7.59 -14.63 -2.76
CA ILE A 3 7.52 -14.31 -1.33
C ILE A 3 8.78 -13.53 -0.95
N VAL A 4 8.57 -12.40 -0.26
CA VAL A 4 9.64 -11.46 0.09
C VAL A 4 9.68 -11.35 1.61
N ASP A 5 10.69 -11.96 2.21
CA ASP A 5 10.95 -11.98 3.65
C ASP A 5 12.11 -11.05 4.04
N ASN A 6 13.10 -10.93 3.18
CA ASN A 6 14.34 -10.21 3.45
C ASN A 6 14.33 -8.77 2.93
N ALA A 7 15.03 -7.87 3.64
CA ALA A 7 15.13 -6.45 3.29
C ALA A 7 15.80 -6.21 1.92
N ASN A 8 16.86 -6.95 1.60
CA ASN A 8 17.59 -6.79 0.33
C ASN A 8 16.69 -7.06 -0.89
N LYS A 9 15.90 -8.15 -0.83
CA LYS A 9 14.93 -8.47 -1.90
C LYS A 9 13.86 -7.40 -2.08
N ARG A 10 13.50 -6.65 -1.02
CA ARG A 10 12.55 -5.53 -1.15
C ARG A 10 13.14 -4.39 -1.97
N ILE A 11 14.42 -4.09 -1.76
CA ILE A 11 15.14 -3.06 -2.52
C ILE A 11 15.22 -3.48 -3.99
N GLU A 12 15.57 -4.73 -4.28
CA GLU A 12 15.59 -5.27 -5.64
C GLU A 12 14.25 -5.09 -6.35
N ILE A 13 13.13 -5.37 -5.68
CA ILE A 13 11.77 -5.22 -6.25
C ILE A 13 11.40 -3.76 -6.49
N ILE A 14 11.89 -2.84 -5.66
CA ILE A 14 11.64 -1.40 -5.83
C ILE A 14 12.45 -0.85 -7.02
N GLU A 15 13.66 -1.37 -7.23
CA GLU A 15 14.56 -0.97 -8.31
C GLU A 15 14.27 -1.69 -9.63
N GLU A 16 13.57 -2.82 -9.59
CA GLU A 16 13.25 -3.63 -10.77
C GLU A 16 12.42 -2.83 -11.79
N PRO A 17 12.90 -2.69 -13.04
CA PRO A 17 12.16 -1.94 -14.05
C PRO A 17 10.99 -2.75 -14.59
N GLY A 18 9.77 -2.23 -14.45
CA GLY A 18 8.58 -2.80 -15.08
C GLY A 18 7.33 -2.68 -14.19
N PRO A 19 6.15 -2.95 -14.76
CA PRO A 19 4.93 -3.00 -13.96
C PRO A 19 4.92 -4.27 -13.10
N SER A 20 4.78 -4.10 -11.79
CA SER A 20 4.64 -5.19 -10.83
C SER A 20 3.53 -4.90 -9.82
N ILE A 21 3.05 -5.96 -9.16
CA ILE A 21 2.06 -5.86 -8.09
C ILE A 21 2.73 -6.30 -6.80
N ILE A 22 2.74 -5.38 -5.85
CA ILE A 22 3.32 -5.60 -4.53
C ILE A 22 2.19 -5.73 -3.53
N ILE A 23 2.18 -6.84 -2.80
CA ILE A 23 1.29 -7.06 -1.68
C ILE A 23 2.12 -7.05 -0.40
N ALA A 24 1.83 -6.12 0.51
CA ALA A 24 2.65 -5.89 1.69
C ALA A 24 1.82 -5.71 2.97
N THR A 25 2.40 -6.07 4.11
CA THR A 25 1.73 -6.07 5.41
C THR A 25 1.96 -4.80 6.24
N SER A 26 1.19 -4.76 7.33
CA SER A 26 0.28 -3.73 7.85
C SER A 26 -0.91 -3.47 6.93
N GLY A 27 -2.05 -2.98 7.44
CA GLY A 27 -3.32 -2.71 6.71
C GLY A 27 -3.69 -1.22 6.58
N MET A 28 -2.96 -0.36 7.30
CA MET A 28 -3.28 1.06 7.46
C MET A 28 -2.04 1.98 7.47
N LEU A 29 -0.91 1.50 6.95
CA LEU A 29 0.39 2.21 6.90
C LEU A 29 0.93 2.61 8.29
N GLU A 30 0.68 1.78 9.30
CA GLU A 30 1.15 2.00 10.66
C GLU A 30 2.50 1.32 10.94
N GLY A 31 3.01 0.50 10.02
CA GLY A 31 4.32 -0.12 10.14
C GLY A 31 4.57 -1.21 9.11
N GLY A 32 5.65 -1.97 9.32
CA GLY A 32 5.99 -3.12 8.50
C GLY A 32 6.40 -2.79 7.06
N PRO A 33 6.41 -3.80 6.17
CA PRO A 33 6.90 -3.63 4.80
C PRO A 33 6.08 -2.63 3.97
N SER A 34 4.76 -2.50 4.23
CA SER A 34 3.90 -1.55 3.50
C SER A 34 4.36 -0.10 3.63
N VAL A 35 4.83 0.31 4.80
CA VAL A 35 5.38 1.66 5.02
C VAL A 35 6.64 1.86 4.18
N GLN A 36 7.52 0.87 4.13
CA GLN A 36 8.75 0.95 3.33
C GLN A 36 8.44 1.08 1.83
N TYR A 37 7.55 0.24 1.29
CA TYR A 37 7.12 0.36 -0.10
C TYR A 37 6.41 1.68 -0.36
N PHE A 38 5.57 2.15 0.57
CA PHE A 38 4.90 3.44 0.44
C PHE A 38 5.89 4.60 0.35
N MET A 39 6.93 4.63 1.20
CA MET A 39 7.94 5.70 1.19
C MET A 39 8.62 5.86 -0.18
N GLU A 40 8.95 4.73 -0.82
CA GLU A 40 9.69 4.74 -2.08
C GLU A 40 8.76 4.89 -3.31
N LEU A 41 7.54 4.37 -3.24
CA LEU A 41 6.63 4.31 -4.40
C LEU A 41 5.60 5.44 -4.45
N ALA A 42 5.23 6.04 -3.31
CA ALA A 42 4.25 7.15 -3.27
C ALA A 42 4.71 8.44 -3.98
N PRO A 43 6.00 8.82 -4.00
CA PRO A 43 6.44 10.03 -4.69
C PRO A 43 6.32 9.98 -6.22
N ASN A 44 6.19 8.78 -6.81
CA ASN A 44 6.09 8.62 -8.26
C ASN A 44 4.62 8.62 -8.72
N PRO A 45 4.19 9.59 -9.55
CA PRO A 45 2.80 9.71 -10.01
C PRO A 45 2.35 8.60 -10.98
N LYS A 46 3.29 7.83 -11.54
CA LYS A 46 2.95 6.64 -12.35
C LYS A 46 2.41 5.50 -11.49
N ASN A 47 2.79 5.48 -10.22
CA ASN A 47 2.36 4.47 -9.27
C ASN A 47 0.94 4.77 -8.80
N LYS A 48 0.27 3.72 -8.35
CA LYS A 48 -1.08 3.78 -7.82
C LYS A 48 -1.19 2.88 -6.62
N ILE A 49 -1.71 3.42 -5.53
CA ILE A 49 -1.80 2.77 -4.22
C ILE A 49 -3.26 2.43 -3.94
N LEU A 50 -3.53 1.17 -3.61
CA LEU A 50 -4.88 0.69 -3.39
C LEU A 50 -5.08 0.22 -1.95
N PHE A 51 -6.08 0.81 -1.30
CA PHE A 51 -6.54 0.36 0.01
C PHE A 51 -7.76 -0.55 -0.16
N VAL A 52 -7.66 -1.77 0.33
CA VAL A 52 -8.74 -2.77 0.30
C VAL A 52 -9.50 -2.89 1.62
N SER A 53 -8.92 -2.40 2.71
CA SER A 53 -9.51 -2.42 4.04
C SER A 53 -10.03 -1.04 4.45
N TYR A 54 -10.92 -1.05 5.44
CA TYR A 54 -11.33 0.16 6.12
C TYR A 54 -10.13 0.82 6.82
N GLN A 55 -10.01 2.14 6.66
CA GLN A 55 -8.95 2.93 7.28
C GLN A 55 -9.51 3.61 8.53
N VAL A 56 -8.97 3.25 9.69
CA VAL A 56 -9.41 3.77 11.00
C VAL A 56 -9.02 5.25 11.14
N PRO A 57 -9.88 6.12 11.69
CA PRO A 57 -9.52 7.50 12.00
C PRO A 57 -8.23 7.59 12.83
N GLY A 58 -7.37 8.55 12.50
CA GLY A 58 -6.07 8.73 13.16
C GLY A 58 -4.92 7.94 12.53
N THR A 59 -5.19 6.93 11.69
CA THR A 59 -4.13 6.20 10.97
C THR A 59 -3.57 7.00 9.80
N THR A 60 -2.33 6.68 9.43
CA THR A 60 -1.66 7.20 8.24
C THR A 60 -2.44 6.84 6.98
N GLY A 61 -2.91 5.60 6.85
CA GLY A 61 -3.71 5.16 5.72
C GLY A 61 -4.98 5.99 5.53
N ARG A 62 -5.64 6.39 6.62
CA ARG A 62 -6.79 7.30 6.55
C ARG A 62 -6.40 8.69 6.04
N ARG A 63 -5.30 9.25 6.54
CA ARG A 63 -4.79 10.57 6.12
C ARG A 63 -4.45 10.62 4.63
N VAL A 64 -3.85 9.54 4.13
CA VAL A 64 -3.50 9.40 2.71
C VAL A 64 -4.77 9.23 1.86
N LEU A 65 -5.67 8.34 2.25
CA LEU A 65 -6.83 7.96 1.44
C LEU A 65 -7.97 8.99 1.47
N VAL A 66 -8.34 9.45 2.67
CA VAL A 66 -9.54 10.27 2.88
C VAL A 66 -9.20 11.74 2.96
N ASP A 67 -8.18 12.09 3.75
CA ASP A 67 -7.77 13.49 3.90
C ASP A 67 -6.93 13.98 2.71
N LYS A 68 -6.55 13.05 1.80
CA LYS A 68 -5.73 13.28 0.60
C LYS A 68 -4.46 14.07 0.91
N ALA A 69 -3.83 13.74 2.03
CA ALA A 69 -2.61 14.40 2.48
C ALA A 69 -1.50 14.23 1.44
N LYS A 70 -0.94 15.34 0.96
CA LYS A 70 0.16 15.35 -0.01
C LYS A 70 1.51 15.01 0.60
N GLN A 71 1.64 15.17 1.91
CA GLN A 71 2.86 14.89 2.65
C GLN A 71 2.54 14.18 3.95
N ILE A 72 3.25 13.09 4.21
CA ILE A 72 3.10 12.31 5.44
C ILE A 72 4.46 12.14 6.10
N ASN A 73 4.50 12.31 7.42
CA ASN A 73 5.66 11.97 8.21
C ASN A 73 5.54 10.49 8.59
N LEU A 74 6.49 9.69 8.13
CA LEU A 74 6.54 8.27 8.42
C LEU A 74 7.84 7.93 9.13
N LEU A 75 7.76 7.02 10.09
CA LEU A 75 8.93 6.45 10.75
C LEU A 75 9.50 5.36 9.85
N ASP A 76 10.71 5.55 9.36
CA ASP A 76 11.46 4.51 8.70
C ASP A 76 12.02 3.55 9.77
N THR A 77 11.38 2.38 9.89
CA THR A 77 11.80 1.36 10.86
C THR A 77 13.19 0.80 10.56
N SER A 78 13.69 0.92 9.32
CA SER A 78 15.03 0.43 8.96
C SER A 78 16.14 1.37 9.44
N THR A 79 15.89 2.69 9.44
CA THR A 79 16.87 3.71 9.85
C THR A 79 16.58 4.33 11.21
N GLY A 80 15.38 4.11 11.77
CA GLY A 80 14.90 4.73 13.00
C GLY A 80 14.59 6.24 12.86
N LYS A 81 14.56 6.77 11.63
CA LYS A 81 14.41 8.21 11.38
C LYS A 81 13.01 8.54 10.84
N MET A 82 12.54 9.73 11.16
CA MET A 82 11.35 10.28 10.50
C MET A 82 11.71 10.75 9.10
N ARG A 83 10.95 10.30 8.11
CA ARG A 83 11.01 10.78 6.73
C ARG A 83 9.70 11.45 6.35
N VAL A 84 9.82 12.59 5.67
CA VAL A 84 8.67 13.25 5.02
C VAL A 84 8.55 12.63 3.63
N VAL A 85 7.38 12.08 3.33
CA VAL A 85 7.11 11.41 2.05
C VAL A 85 6.03 12.18 1.31
N GLU A 86 6.32 12.53 0.07
CA GLU A 86 5.34 13.14 -0.84
C GLU A 86 4.45 12.08 -1.48
N VAL A 87 3.16 12.35 -1.49
CA VAL A 87 2.14 11.46 -2.07
C VAL A 87 1.68 12.06 -3.39
N ASN A 88 2.40 11.70 -4.45
CA ASN A 88 2.07 12.09 -5.83
C ASN A 88 1.38 10.96 -6.60
N SER A 89 1.45 9.73 -6.10
CA SER A 89 0.78 8.56 -6.64
C SER A 89 -0.75 8.67 -6.55
N LYS A 90 -1.46 7.94 -7.42
CA LYS A 90 -2.93 7.90 -7.35
C LYS A 90 -3.37 6.95 -6.26
N VAL A 91 -4.01 7.49 -5.22
CA VAL A 91 -4.55 6.69 -4.11
C VAL A 91 -6.04 6.43 -4.34
N LYS A 92 -6.47 5.17 -4.21
CA LYS A 92 -7.88 4.80 -4.30
C LYS A 92 -8.25 3.72 -3.28
N ARG A 93 -9.49 3.76 -2.79
CA ARG A 93 -10.10 2.61 -2.11
C ARG A 93 -10.71 1.68 -3.15
N MET A 94 -10.37 0.40 -3.10
CA MET A 94 -11.00 -0.58 -3.95
C MET A 94 -12.47 -0.75 -3.54
N GLY A 95 -13.38 -0.51 -4.47
CA GLY A 95 -14.78 -0.92 -4.35
C GLY A 95 -14.98 -2.36 -4.82
N MET A 96 -16.08 -3.00 -4.41
CA MET A 96 -16.39 -4.39 -4.79
C MET A 96 -16.55 -4.62 -6.31
N GLU A 97 -16.77 -3.55 -7.08
CA GLU A 97 -16.95 -3.60 -8.54
C GLU A 97 -15.67 -3.25 -9.33
N ASP A 98 -14.61 -2.82 -8.64
CA ASP A 98 -13.36 -2.40 -9.30
C ASP A 98 -12.61 -3.62 -9.86
N ARG A 99 -12.56 -3.75 -11.19
CA ARG A 99 -11.64 -4.68 -11.86
C ARG A 99 -10.23 -4.07 -11.83
N VAL A 100 -9.31 -4.70 -11.11
CA VAL A 100 -7.90 -4.31 -11.12
C VAL A 100 -7.32 -4.57 -12.51
N VAL A 101 -7.19 -3.51 -13.31
CA VAL A 101 -6.38 -3.56 -14.52
C VAL A 101 -4.92 -3.52 -14.06
N LEU A 102 -4.29 -4.69 -14.08
CA LEU A 102 -2.94 -5.03 -13.56
C LEU A 102 -1.78 -4.28 -14.22
N SER A 103 -2.04 -3.28 -15.06
CA SER A 103 -1.01 -2.73 -15.95
C SER A 103 -0.17 -1.62 -15.35
N ASN A 104 -0.47 -1.07 -14.16
CA ASN A 104 0.33 -0.03 -13.47
C ASN A 104 -0.17 0.25 -12.02
N MET A 105 -0.10 -0.71 -11.09
CA MET A 105 -0.59 -0.53 -9.72
C MET A 105 0.33 -1.21 -8.69
N ALA A 106 0.91 -0.43 -7.78
CA ALA A 106 1.84 -0.89 -6.77
C ALA A 106 1.31 -0.59 -5.36
N VAL A 107 1.38 -1.60 -4.50
CA VAL A 107 0.99 -1.63 -3.09
C VAL A 107 -0.51 -1.85 -2.87
N GLU A 108 -0.87 -3.13 -2.80
CA GLU A 108 -2.04 -3.62 -2.07
C GLU A 108 -1.59 -4.27 -0.75
N MET A 109 -2.54 -4.36 0.16
CA MET A 109 -2.35 -4.54 1.58
C MET A 109 -3.32 -5.64 2.03
N VAL A 110 -3.04 -6.88 1.65
CA VAL A 110 -3.95 -8.01 1.86
C VAL A 110 -3.73 -8.59 3.25
N GLN A 111 -4.68 -8.34 4.15
CA GLN A 111 -4.94 -9.23 5.28
C GLN A 111 -6.17 -10.08 4.91
N ARG A 112 -5.91 -11.37 4.69
CA ARG A 112 -6.82 -12.54 4.73
C ARG A 112 -8.32 -12.23 4.85
N PHE A 113 -9.10 -12.52 3.81
CA PHE A 113 -10.48 -12.98 3.98
C PHE A 113 -10.54 -14.43 3.51
N GLN A 114 -10.90 -15.34 4.43
CA GLN A 114 -11.16 -16.72 4.08
C GLN A 114 -12.36 -16.75 3.12
N LEU A 115 -12.23 -17.46 2.01
CA LEU A 115 -13.41 -17.99 1.32
C LEU A 115 -14.14 -18.90 2.33
N GLY A 116 -15.35 -18.50 2.70
CA GLY A 116 -16.21 -19.28 3.57
C GLY A 116 -17.55 -18.61 3.76
N CYS A 117 -18.57 -19.19 3.12
CA CYS A 117 -20.00 -18.96 3.29
C CYS A 117 -20.63 -17.82 2.45
N LEU A 118 -21.20 -18.25 1.33
CA LEU A 118 -22.53 -17.79 0.92
C LEU A 118 -23.46 -17.82 2.14
N GLU A 119 -24.29 -16.79 2.32
CA GLU A 119 -25.74 -16.88 2.13
C GLU A 119 -26.44 -15.57 2.55
N THR A 120 -27.24 -15.06 1.61
CA THR A 120 -28.50 -14.29 1.77
C THR A 120 -28.53 -12.95 2.53
N GLY A 121 -28.96 -11.92 1.80
CA GLY A 121 -30.19 -11.22 2.18
C GLY A 121 -30.10 -9.72 2.47
N PHE A 122 -30.46 -8.95 1.43
CA PHE A 122 -30.96 -7.56 1.42
C PHE A 122 -30.01 -6.40 1.77
#